data_AF-A0A7M7MKI0-F1
#
_entry.id   AF-A0A7M7MKI0-F1
#
_cell.length_a   1.000
_cell.length_b   1.000
_cell.length_c   1.000
_cell.angle_alpha   90.00
_cell.angle_beta   90.00
_cell.angle_gamma   90.00
#
_symmetry.space_group_name_H-M   'P 1'
#
loop_
_entity.id
_entity.type
_entity.pdbx_description
1 polymer ?
#
loop_
_entity_poly.entity_id
_entity_poly.type
_entity_poly.pdbx_seq_one_letter_code
_entity_poly.pdbx_strand_id
1 'polypeptide(L)'
;MLLETWKSADEIVKKEIINYGIFCKKATEYASCEVIIENIDAINASIEDLSKKFNSKILNGKNKKRLIIGEGNCEIDRQIERALQMMMISEKSLITLNILLEDINLYVVFEITLTEIQPYKPIWEWTPEEKYNIALKYKETGVYLFKEQRWVDAFYRFSRACKILITLEPIRDLELDKELENNINNLRLVLYNNMAGCQLNRKNYEYTISLCSKVLSKESNNVKALYRRGVAHGRLKDLEKAVPDLKNAINLEPHNQTIKEQYLLYNTKLQEANQKFENMVKRMFKT
;
A
#
# COMPACT_ATOMS: atom_id res chain seq x y z
N MET A 1 -13.34 -38.81 3.36
CA MET A 1 -14.10 -37.56 3.13
C MET A 1 -13.20 -36.64 2.34
N LEU A 2 -13.50 -36.40 1.07
CA LEU A 2 -12.72 -35.48 0.24
C LEU A 2 -12.98 -34.08 0.79
N LEU A 3 -12.02 -33.52 1.54
CA LEU A 3 -12.03 -32.10 1.89
C LEU A 3 -12.00 -31.35 0.56
N GLU A 4 -13.04 -30.58 0.25
CA GLU A 4 -12.95 -29.62 -0.83
C GLU A 4 -11.91 -28.57 -0.41
N THR A 5 -10.77 -28.58 -1.11
CA THR A 5 -9.66 -27.68 -0.85
C THR A 5 -9.68 -26.54 -1.84
N TRP A 6 -9.49 -25.33 -1.34
CA TRP A 6 -9.24 -24.16 -2.16
C TRP A 6 -7.84 -23.62 -1.86
N LYS A 7 -7.11 -23.23 -2.89
CA LYS A 7 -5.83 -22.54 -2.78
C LYS A 7 -5.90 -21.23 -3.54
N SER A 8 -5.28 -20.21 -2.98
CA SER A 8 -5.06 -18.96 -3.70
C SER A 8 -4.05 -19.18 -4.84
N ALA A 9 -4.15 -18.36 -5.89
CA ALA A 9 -3.29 -18.49 -7.08
C ALA A 9 -1.79 -18.29 -6.79
N ASP A 10 -1.48 -17.52 -5.75
CA ASP A 10 -0.14 -17.28 -5.21
C ASP A 10 0.28 -18.31 -4.15
N GLU A 11 -0.56 -19.32 -3.88
CA GLU A 11 -0.36 -20.39 -2.89
C GLU A 11 -0.12 -19.92 -1.44
N ILE A 12 -0.35 -18.64 -1.15
CA ILE A 12 -0.24 -18.04 0.19
C ILE A 12 -1.34 -18.56 1.12
N VAL A 13 -2.55 -18.76 0.59
CA VAL A 13 -3.72 -19.17 1.38
C VAL A 13 -4.21 -20.52 0.89
N LYS A 14 -4.30 -21.47 1.82
CA LYS A 14 -5.00 -22.75 1.62
C LYS A 14 -6.18 -22.80 2.58
N LYS A 15 -7.33 -23.21 2.06
CA LYS A 15 -8.60 -23.40 2.79
C LYS A 15 -9.02 -24.86 2.63
N GLU A 16 -9.39 -25.50 3.72
CA GLU A 16 -9.94 -26.86 3.74
C GLU A 16 -11.24 -26.85 4.54
N ILE A 17 -12.34 -27.26 3.91
CA ILE A 17 -13.67 -27.19 4.53
C ILE A 17 -13.82 -28.33 5.55
N ILE A 18 -14.01 -27.99 6.83
CA ILE A 18 -14.29 -28.96 7.90
C ILE A 18 -15.79 -29.26 7.92
N ASN A 19 -16.62 -28.22 8.01
CA ASN A 19 -18.07 -28.30 7.97
C ASN A 19 -18.62 -27.38 6.88
N TYR A 20 -19.45 -27.93 6.01
CA TYR A 20 -20.11 -27.17 4.96
C TYR A 20 -21.11 -26.17 5.54
N GLY A 21 -21.10 -24.97 4.98
CA GLY A 21 -22.07 -23.92 5.29
C GLY A 21 -23.32 -23.99 4.40
N ILE A 22 -24.20 -23.02 4.60
CA ILE A 22 -25.40 -22.79 3.80
C ILE A 22 -25.00 -21.98 2.57
N PHE A 23 -25.43 -22.43 1.38
CA PHE A 23 -25.17 -21.72 0.14
C PHE A 23 -25.70 -20.28 0.19
N CYS A 24 -24.80 -19.32 0.03
CA CYS A 24 -25.11 -17.90 0.10
C CYS A 24 -24.27 -17.10 -0.92
N LYS A 25 -24.64 -15.83 -1.14
CA LYS A 25 -23.74 -14.90 -1.83
C LYS A 25 -22.48 -14.72 -0.96
N LYS A 26 -21.32 -14.86 -1.59
CA LYS A 26 -20.01 -14.67 -0.94
C LYS A 26 -19.83 -13.22 -0.52
N ALA A 27 -19.04 -13.00 0.52
CA ALA A 27 -18.74 -11.66 1.02
C ALA A 27 -17.95 -10.86 -0.04
N THR A 28 -18.47 -9.69 -0.39
CA THR A 28 -17.84 -8.75 -1.32
C THR A 28 -17.16 -7.61 -0.57
N GLU A 29 -16.51 -6.70 -1.31
CA GLU A 29 -15.89 -5.50 -0.74
C GLU A 29 -16.84 -4.76 0.21
N TYR A 30 -16.32 -4.37 1.38
CA TYR A 30 -17.05 -3.66 2.43
C TYR A 30 -18.17 -4.46 3.14
N ALA A 31 -18.39 -5.74 2.80
CA ALA A 31 -19.29 -6.60 3.54
C ALA A 31 -18.77 -6.84 4.97
N SER A 32 -19.67 -6.80 5.95
CA SER A 32 -19.36 -7.08 7.36
C SER A 32 -19.58 -8.57 7.64
N CYS A 33 -18.52 -9.26 8.02
CA CYS A 33 -18.53 -10.68 8.35
C CYS A 33 -18.33 -10.86 9.85
N GLU A 34 -19.21 -11.63 10.49
CA GLU A 34 -18.98 -12.10 11.86
C GLU A 34 -18.33 -13.47 11.82
N VAL A 35 -17.16 -13.59 12.46
CA VAL A 35 -16.33 -14.80 12.40
C VAL A 35 -15.93 -15.24 13.79
N ILE A 36 -15.79 -16.54 13.98
CA ILE A 36 -15.20 -17.14 15.17
C ILE A 36 -13.89 -17.79 14.74
N ILE A 37 -12.79 -17.40 15.36
CA ILE A 37 -11.46 -17.93 15.07
C ILE A 37 -11.00 -18.75 16.27
N GLU A 38 -10.61 -19.99 16.02
CA GLU A 38 -10.24 -21.00 17.00
C GLU A 38 -8.94 -21.69 16.57
N ASN A 39 -8.32 -22.42 17.52
CA ASN A 39 -7.19 -23.32 17.25
C ASN A 39 -6.08 -22.68 16.41
N ILE A 40 -5.67 -21.46 16.79
CA ILE A 40 -4.55 -20.77 16.14
C ILE A 40 -3.26 -21.47 16.57
N ASP A 41 -2.52 -21.96 15.58
CA ASP A 41 -1.20 -22.53 15.72
C ASP A 41 -0.24 -21.86 14.72
N ALA A 42 1.01 -21.73 15.10
CA ALA A 42 2.05 -21.12 14.28
C ALA A 42 3.32 -21.97 14.32
N ILE A 43 3.80 -22.35 13.14
CA ILE A 43 5.05 -23.09 12.98
C ILE A 43 6.13 -22.06 12.64
N ASN A 44 7.28 -22.17 13.32
CA ASN A 44 8.46 -21.30 13.19
C ASN A 44 8.35 -19.89 13.81
N ALA A 45 7.28 -19.56 14.54
CA ALA A 45 7.21 -18.37 15.40
C ALA A 45 6.14 -18.51 16.49
N SER A 46 6.26 -17.76 17.59
CA SER A 46 5.17 -17.67 18.58
C SER A 46 4.04 -16.77 18.07
N ILE A 47 2.79 -17.09 18.40
CA ILE A 47 1.60 -16.31 17.97
C ILE A 47 1.64 -14.88 18.51
N GLU A 48 2.16 -14.68 19.72
CA GLU A 48 2.33 -13.35 20.30
C GLU A 48 3.35 -12.51 19.53
N ASP A 49 4.45 -13.13 19.08
CA ASP A 49 5.45 -12.46 18.25
C ASP A 49 4.88 -12.12 16.89
N LEU A 50 4.06 -13.00 16.30
CA LEU A 50 3.39 -12.74 15.04
C LEU A 50 2.36 -11.63 15.14
N SER A 51 1.55 -11.63 16.19
CA SER A 51 0.56 -10.57 16.40
C SER A 51 1.22 -9.22 16.62
N LYS A 52 2.29 -9.15 17.41
CA LYS A 52 3.07 -7.93 17.62
C LYS A 52 3.82 -7.49 16.36
N LYS A 53 4.42 -8.42 15.62
CA LYS A 53 5.21 -8.14 14.41
C LYS A 53 4.35 -7.69 13.23
N PHE A 54 3.18 -8.32 13.05
CA PHE A 54 2.26 -8.00 11.97
C PHE A 54 1.13 -7.04 12.37
N ASN A 55 1.00 -6.69 13.66
CA ASN A 55 -0.08 -5.87 14.20
C ASN A 55 -1.48 -6.37 13.80
N SER A 56 -1.64 -7.70 13.72
CA SER A 56 -2.91 -8.32 13.34
C SER A 56 -3.92 -8.17 14.48
N LYS A 57 -5.05 -7.52 14.18
CA LYS A 57 -6.18 -7.46 15.13
C LYS A 57 -6.94 -8.79 15.17
N ILE A 58 -6.77 -9.61 14.13
CA ILE A 58 -7.51 -10.84 13.93
C ILE A 58 -6.91 -12.00 14.73
N LEU A 59 -5.59 -12.06 14.90
CA LEU A 59 -4.92 -13.15 15.64
C LEU A 59 -4.87 -12.97 17.17
N ASN A 60 -5.30 -11.83 17.72
CA ASN A 60 -5.32 -11.60 19.18
C ASN A 60 -6.53 -12.26 19.86
N GLY A 61 -6.32 -13.38 20.57
CA GLY A 61 -7.22 -13.91 21.61
C GLY A 61 -8.65 -14.30 21.18
N LYS A 62 -9.30 -15.20 21.96
CA LYS A 62 -10.59 -15.82 21.63
C LYS A 62 -11.76 -14.83 21.51
N ASN A 63 -12.72 -15.26 20.69
CA ASN A 63 -14.12 -14.86 20.57
C ASN A 63 -14.48 -13.96 19.39
N LYS A 64 -15.72 -14.20 18.94
CA LYS A 64 -16.43 -13.63 17.79
C LYS A 64 -15.94 -12.22 17.40
N LYS A 65 -15.44 -12.09 16.17
CA LYS A 65 -14.93 -10.83 15.62
C LYS A 65 -15.79 -10.37 14.47
N ARG A 66 -15.96 -9.06 14.35
CA ARG A 66 -16.56 -8.42 13.18
C ARG A 66 -15.44 -7.91 12.27
N LEU A 67 -15.38 -8.43 11.06
CA LEU A 67 -14.40 -8.08 10.04
C LEU A 67 -15.11 -7.44 8.85
N ILE A 68 -14.57 -6.33 8.34
CA ILE A 68 -15.10 -5.69 7.14
C ILE A 68 -14.13 -6.02 6.01
N ILE A 69 -14.64 -6.67 4.96
CA ILE A 69 -13.81 -7.07 3.82
C ILE A 69 -13.18 -5.82 3.20
N GLY A 70 -11.85 -5.83 3.11
CA GLY A 70 -11.05 -4.74 2.61
C GLY A 70 -10.46 -3.83 3.70
N GLU A 71 -10.85 -3.95 4.95
CA GLU A 71 -10.32 -3.14 6.07
C GLU A 71 -9.13 -3.77 6.80
N GLY A 72 -8.54 -4.83 6.23
CA GLY A 72 -7.32 -5.47 6.71
C GLY A 72 -6.09 -4.59 6.58
N ASN A 73 -5.52 -4.18 7.71
CA ASN A 73 -4.40 -3.23 7.78
C ASN A 73 -3.03 -3.90 7.73
N CYS A 74 -2.94 -5.23 7.83
CA CYS A 74 -1.70 -5.96 7.74
C CYS A 74 -1.81 -7.14 6.76
N GLU A 75 -0.67 -7.74 6.44
CA GLU A 75 -0.61 -8.84 5.47
C GLU A 75 -1.50 -10.01 5.88
N ILE A 76 -1.39 -10.46 7.13
CA ILE A 76 -2.23 -11.54 7.67
C ILE A 76 -3.71 -11.21 7.53
N ASP A 77 -4.13 -10.01 7.96
CA ASP A 77 -5.53 -9.63 7.92
C ASP A 77 -6.07 -9.64 6.47
N ARG A 78 -5.27 -9.20 5.49
CA ARG A 78 -5.63 -9.27 4.07
C ARG A 78 -5.78 -10.70 3.57
N GLN A 79 -4.92 -11.61 4.00
CA GLN A 79 -5.02 -13.02 3.61
C GLN A 79 -6.23 -13.72 4.25
N ILE A 80 -6.58 -13.35 5.48
CA ILE A 80 -7.81 -13.82 6.14
C ILE A 80 -9.04 -13.32 5.39
N GLU A 81 -9.07 -12.05 4.98
CA GLU A 81 -10.16 -11.51 4.17
C GLU A 81 -10.33 -12.27 2.84
N ARG A 82 -9.23 -12.61 2.16
CA ARG A 82 -9.28 -13.43 0.93
C ARG A 82 -9.88 -14.81 1.18
N ALA A 83 -9.54 -15.44 2.30
CA ALA A 83 -10.16 -16.71 2.69
C ALA A 83 -11.67 -16.55 2.93
N LEU A 84 -12.09 -15.49 3.63
CA LEU A 84 -13.50 -15.20 3.92
C LEU A 84 -14.33 -14.97 2.66
N GLN A 85 -13.76 -14.34 1.64
CA GLN A 85 -14.40 -14.17 0.34
C GLN A 85 -14.71 -15.51 -0.36
N MET A 86 -14.12 -16.62 0.11
CA MET A 86 -14.35 -17.97 -0.41
C MET A 86 -15.18 -18.85 0.51
N MET A 87 -15.69 -18.32 1.62
CA MET A 87 -16.51 -19.06 2.60
C MET A 87 -18.01 -18.83 2.42
N MET A 88 -18.80 -19.77 2.93
CA MET A 88 -20.26 -19.69 3.06
C MET A 88 -20.70 -19.41 4.49
N ILE A 89 -21.94 -18.94 4.68
CA ILE A 89 -22.52 -18.74 6.01
C ILE A 89 -22.60 -20.08 6.75
N SER A 90 -22.27 -20.07 8.04
CA SER A 90 -22.17 -21.24 8.93
C SER A 90 -21.11 -22.26 8.53
N GLU A 91 -20.23 -21.95 7.56
CA GLU A 91 -19.12 -22.81 7.19
C GLU A 91 -18.00 -22.75 8.23
N LYS A 92 -17.44 -23.91 8.58
CA LYS A 92 -16.20 -24.02 9.37
C LYS A 92 -15.09 -24.56 8.48
N SER A 93 -13.99 -23.82 8.39
CA SER A 93 -12.85 -24.13 7.53
C SER A 93 -11.53 -24.03 8.27
N LEU A 94 -10.60 -24.91 7.94
CA LEU A 94 -9.20 -24.81 8.33
C LEU A 94 -8.48 -23.93 7.31
N ILE A 95 -7.84 -22.86 7.78
CA ILE A 95 -7.03 -21.96 6.95
C ILE A 95 -5.56 -22.16 7.30
N THR A 96 -4.75 -22.36 6.27
CA THR A 96 -3.29 -22.35 6.36
C THR A 96 -2.75 -21.18 5.56
N LEU A 97 -2.01 -20.30 6.22
CA LEU A 97 -1.30 -19.18 5.62
C LEU A 97 0.18 -19.53 5.52
N ASN A 98 0.74 -19.40 4.33
CA ASN A 98 2.18 -19.51 4.06
C ASN A 98 2.74 -18.12 3.76
N ILE A 99 3.42 -17.52 4.73
CA ILE A 99 3.94 -16.15 4.63
C ILE A 99 5.46 -16.20 4.57
N LEU A 100 6.02 -15.67 3.49
CA LEU A 100 7.46 -15.52 3.34
C LEU A 100 7.95 -14.27 4.08
N LEU A 101 8.83 -14.44 5.05
CA LEU A 101 9.45 -13.34 5.78
C LEU A 101 10.96 -13.54 5.84
N GLU A 102 11.71 -12.63 5.20
CA GLU A 102 13.19 -12.62 5.25
C GLU A 102 13.78 -14.03 4.94
N ASP A 103 13.25 -14.68 3.89
CA ASP A 103 13.63 -16.01 3.41
C ASP A 103 13.22 -17.20 4.30
N ILE A 104 12.42 -16.96 5.35
CA ILE A 104 11.82 -18.00 6.20
C ILE A 104 10.33 -18.13 5.87
N ASN A 105 9.88 -19.37 5.62
CA ASN A 105 8.46 -19.68 5.48
C ASN A 105 7.82 -19.82 6.87
N LEU A 106 6.88 -18.93 7.14
CA LEU A 106 6.03 -18.99 8.32
C LEU A 106 4.70 -19.63 7.94
N TYR A 107 4.30 -20.65 8.71
CA TYR A 107 3.00 -21.27 8.56
C TYR A 107 2.11 -20.89 9.74
N VAL A 108 0.97 -20.26 9.46
CA VAL A 108 -0.06 -19.96 10.45
C VAL A 108 -1.30 -20.77 10.09
N VAL A 109 -1.73 -21.62 11.02
CA VAL A 109 -2.88 -22.49 10.85
C VAL A 109 -3.95 -22.09 11.86
N PHE A 110 -5.20 -21.94 11.43
CA PHE A 110 -6.30 -21.65 12.34
C PHE A 110 -7.62 -22.15 11.77
N GLU A 111 -8.57 -22.43 12.66
CA GLU A 111 -9.95 -22.74 12.29
C GLU A 111 -10.77 -21.45 12.30
N ILE A 112 -11.55 -21.23 11.25
CA ILE A 112 -12.46 -20.10 11.14
C ILE A 112 -13.87 -20.57 10.83
N THR A 113 -14.83 -20.04 11.59
CA THR A 113 -16.27 -20.25 11.38
C THR A 113 -16.90 -18.94 10.99
N LEU A 114 -17.56 -18.87 9.84
CA LEU A 114 -18.28 -17.68 9.38
C LEU A 114 -19.72 -17.75 9.88
N THR A 115 -20.11 -16.90 10.82
CA THR A 115 -21.45 -16.97 11.43
C THR A 115 -22.50 -16.15 10.69
N GLU A 116 -22.13 -14.94 10.25
CA GLU A 116 -23.05 -14.01 9.60
C GLU A 116 -22.31 -13.20 8.53
N ILE A 117 -23.00 -12.91 7.42
CA ILE A 117 -22.55 -11.97 6.40
C ILE A 117 -23.63 -10.89 6.25
N GLN A 118 -23.25 -9.64 6.50
CA GLN A 118 -24.01 -8.46 6.16
C GLN A 118 -23.44 -7.90 4.85
N PRO A 119 -24.05 -8.20 3.68
CA PRO A 119 -23.52 -7.76 2.40
C PRO A 119 -23.60 -6.24 2.28
N TYR A 120 -22.63 -5.68 1.57
CA TYR A 120 -22.69 -4.29 1.14
C TYR A 120 -23.04 -4.24 -0.34
N LYS A 121 -23.62 -3.12 -0.79
CA LYS A 121 -23.90 -2.92 -2.22
C LYS A 121 -22.61 -3.05 -3.03
N PRO A 122 -22.66 -3.59 -4.26
CA PRO A 122 -21.48 -3.75 -5.09
C PRO A 122 -20.89 -2.40 -5.50
N ILE A 123 -19.58 -2.38 -5.84
CA ILE A 123 -18.81 -1.14 -6.09
C ILE A 123 -19.41 -0.28 -7.21
N TRP A 124 -20.05 -0.88 -8.22
CA TRP A 124 -20.68 -0.15 -9.32
C TRP A 124 -21.96 0.61 -8.91
N GLU A 125 -22.60 0.21 -7.80
CA GLU A 125 -23.77 0.90 -7.22
C GLU A 125 -23.38 1.98 -6.20
N TRP A 126 -22.08 2.17 -5.94
CA TRP A 126 -21.61 3.22 -5.04
C TRP A 126 -21.70 4.58 -5.73
N THR A 127 -22.24 5.56 -5.02
CA THR A 127 -22.29 6.93 -5.54
C THR A 127 -20.88 7.51 -5.63
N PRO A 128 -20.66 8.53 -6.49
CA PRO A 128 -19.37 9.22 -6.56
C PRO A 128 -18.91 9.77 -5.20
N GLU A 129 -19.83 10.32 -4.40
CA GLU A 129 -19.56 10.83 -3.07
C GLU A 129 -19.13 9.73 -2.09
N GLU A 130 -19.81 8.58 -2.10
CA GLU A 130 -19.43 7.44 -1.26
C GLU A 130 -18.03 6.93 -1.59
N LYS A 131 -17.73 6.76 -2.89
CA LYS A 131 -16.39 6.36 -3.36
C LYS A 131 -15.33 7.36 -2.92
N TYR A 132 -15.61 8.66 -3.05
CA TYR A 132 -14.71 9.73 -2.60
C TYR A 132 -14.49 9.69 -1.07
N ASN A 133 -15.55 9.55 -0.28
CA ASN A 133 -15.47 9.47 1.18
C ASN A 133 -14.71 8.23 1.66
N ILE A 134 -14.88 7.08 1.01
CA ILE A 134 -14.10 5.87 1.31
C ILE A 134 -12.63 6.08 0.95
N ALA A 135 -12.33 6.73 -0.18
CA ALA A 135 -10.95 7.06 -0.56
C ALA A 135 -10.29 8.01 0.47
N LEU A 136 -11.03 8.98 1.01
CA LEU A 136 -10.57 9.84 2.10
C LEU A 136 -10.25 9.05 3.37
N LYS A 137 -11.16 8.15 3.79
CA LYS A 137 -10.95 7.26 4.95
C LYS A 137 -9.67 6.41 4.78
N TYR A 138 -9.45 5.87 3.58
CA TYR A 138 -8.23 5.09 3.28
C TYR A 138 -6.97 5.96 3.26
N LYS A 139 -7.07 7.20 2.77
CA LYS A 139 -5.96 8.16 2.85
C LYS A 139 -5.60 8.47 4.31
N GLU A 140 -6.57 8.70 5.19
CA GLU A 140 -6.32 8.95 6.61
C GLU A 140 -5.70 7.74 7.32
N THR A 141 -6.24 6.54 7.05
CA THR A 141 -5.69 5.28 7.56
C THR A 141 -4.25 5.07 7.07
N GLY A 142 -3.97 5.35 5.80
CA GLY A 142 -2.63 5.28 5.24
C GLY A 142 -1.66 6.26 5.90
N VAL A 143 -2.11 7.48 6.23
CA VAL A 143 -1.30 8.46 6.96
C VAL A 143 -1.00 8.00 8.38
N TYR A 144 -1.97 7.39 9.06
CA TYR A 144 -1.77 6.78 10.38
C TYR A 144 -0.69 5.69 10.32
N LEU A 145 -0.82 4.74 9.39
CA LEU A 145 0.15 3.65 9.21
C LEU A 145 1.54 4.16 8.80
N PHE A 146 1.60 5.25 8.04
CA PHE A 146 2.86 5.90 7.68
C PHE A 146 3.58 6.47 8.91
N LYS A 147 2.84 7.05 9.87
CA LYS A 147 3.41 7.53 11.14
C LYS A 147 3.97 6.39 12.00
N GLU A 148 3.33 5.22 11.96
CA GLU A 148 3.83 3.98 12.59
C GLU A 148 5.02 3.35 11.85
N GLN A 149 5.54 3.98 10.79
CA GLN A 149 6.63 3.48 9.94
C GLN A 149 6.28 2.18 9.20
N ARG A 150 5.00 1.85 9.07
CA ARG A 150 4.49 0.68 8.34
C ARG A 150 4.30 1.01 6.86
N TRP A 151 5.42 1.19 6.15
CA TRP A 151 5.43 1.70 4.78
C TRP A 151 4.67 0.82 3.77
N VAL A 152 4.71 -0.50 3.93
CA VAL A 152 4.02 -1.45 3.03
C VAL A 152 2.51 -1.36 3.19
N ASP A 153 2.03 -1.36 4.44
CA ASP A 153 0.61 -1.27 4.74
C ASP A 153 0.03 0.11 4.38
N ALA A 154 0.80 1.17 4.67
CA ALA A 154 0.46 2.52 4.25
C ALA A 154 0.35 2.63 2.72
N PHE A 155 1.32 2.08 1.98
CA PHE A 155 1.29 2.04 0.52
C PHE A 155 0.07 1.26 0.01
N TYR A 156 -0.25 0.12 0.62
CA TYR A 156 -1.43 -0.67 0.27
C TYR A 156 -2.70 0.16 0.41
N ARG A 157 -2.87 0.89 1.53
CA ARG A 157 -4.02 1.79 1.74
C ARG A 157 -4.12 2.91 0.72
N PHE A 158 -3.02 3.59 0.43
CA PHE A 158 -3.01 4.63 -0.59
C PHE A 158 -3.31 4.06 -1.98
N SER A 159 -2.78 2.87 -2.31
CA SER A 159 -3.07 2.17 -3.56
C SER A 159 -4.54 1.81 -3.68
N ARG A 160 -5.18 1.33 -2.60
CA ARG A 160 -6.61 1.07 -2.55
C ARG A 160 -7.44 2.32 -2.78
N ALA A 161 -7.09 3.43 -2.11
CA ALA A 161 -7.75 4.72 -2.33
C ALA A 161 -7.65 5.14 -3.80
N CYS A 162 -6.46 5.06 -4.41
CA CYS A 162 -6.26 5.35 -5.84
C CYS A 162 -7.13 4.46 -6.74
N LYS A 163 -7.23 3.15 -6.45
CA LYS A 163 -8.07 2.22 -7.25
C LYS A 163 -9.54 2.61 -7.21
N ILE A 164 -10.05 3.06 -6.06
CA ILE A 164 -11.44 3.55 -5.95
C ILE A 164 -11.62 4.80 -6.81
N LEU A 165 -10.69 5.76 -6.73
CA LEU A 165 -10.75 6.99 -7.52
C LEU A 165 -10.64 6.75 -9.02
N ILE A 166 -9.90 5.72 -9.47
CA ILE A 166 -9.85 5.35 -10.90
C ILE A 166 -11.24 4.96 -11.42
N THR A 167 -12.10 4.37 -10.58
CA THR A 167 -13.50 4.08 -10.98
C THR A 167 -14.37 5.32 -11.15
N LEU A 168 -13.85 6.51 -10.80
CA LEU A 168 -14.47 7.81 -10.97
C LEU A 168 -13.82 8.62 -12.10
N GLU A 169 -12.76 8.12 -12.75
CA GLU A 169 -12.18 8.80 -13.92
C GLU A 169 -13.25 8.96 -15.01
N PRO A 170 -13.20 10.04 -15.81
CA PRO A 170 -14.31 10.44 -16.65
C PRO A 170 -14.59 9.35 -17.69
N ILE A 171 -15.60 8.53 -17.41
CA ILE A 171 -16.42 7.94 -18.45
C ILE A 171 -17.02 9.16 -19.15
N ARG A 172 -16.92 9.24 -20.49
CA ARG A 172 -17.41 10.38 -21.28
C ARG A 172 -18.88 10.76 -20.97
N ASP A 173 -19.61 9.86 -20.32
CA ASP A 173 -21.03 9.93 -19.98
C ASP A 173 -21.32 10.14 -18.47
N LEU A 174 -20.30 10.30 -17.61
CA LEU A 174 -20.50 10.67 -16.20
C LEU A 174 -20.37 12.20 -16.06
N GLU A 175 -21.50 12.90 -15.97
CA GLU A 175 -21.54 14.31 -15.58
C GLU A 175 -21.27 14.42 -14.08
N LEU A 176 -19.98 14.36 -13.69
CA LEU A 176 -19.56 14.70 -12.34
C LEU A 176 -19.69 16.20 -12.12
N ASP A 177 -20.09 16.58 -10.90
CA ASP A 177 -19.98 17.97 -10.48
C ASP A 177 -18.50 18.43 -10.56
N LYS A 178 -18.28 19.64 -11.06
CA LYS A 178 -16.93 20.19 -11.31
C LYS A 178 -16.14 20.32 -10.02
N GLU A 179 -16.80 20.61 -8.90
CA GLU A 179 -16.15 20.69 -7.60
C GLU A 179 -15.66 19.31 -7.15
N LEU A 180 -16.53 18.29 -7.27
CA LEU A 180 -16.18 16.92 -6.95
C LEU A 180 -15.03 16.40 -7.84
N GLU A 181 -15.05 16.68 -9.14
CA GLU A 181 -13.97 16.31 -10.06
C GLU A 181 -12.62 16.94 -9.65
N ASN A 182 -12.63 18.23 -9.29
CA ASN A 182 -11.43 18.90 -8.79
C ASN A 182 -10.94 18.28 -7.47
N ASN A 183 -11.85 17.97 -6.56
CA ASN A 183 -11.53 17.32 -5.28
C ASN A 183 -10.91 15.92 -5.48
N ILE A 184 -11.45 15.12 -6.40
CA ILE A 184 -10.90 13.80 -6.77
C ILE A 184 -9.49 13.95 -7.34
N ASN A 185 -9.29 14.91 -8.26
CA ASN A 185 -7.99 15.16 -8.87
C ASN A 185 -6.94 15.59 -7.83
N ASN A 186 -7.30 16.49 -6.93
CA ASN A 186 -6.43 16.93 -5.84
C ASN A 186 -6.09 15.77 -4.89
N LEU A 187 -7.08 14.96 -4.51
CA LEU A 187 -6.87 13.80 -3.65
C LEU A 187 -5.92 12.78 -4.31
N ARG A 188 -6.04 12.57 -5.63
CA ARG A 188 -5.16 11.68 -6.40
C ARG A 188 -3.70 12.14 -6.36
N LEU A 189 -3.45 13.45 -6.50
CA LEU A 189 -2.09 14.00 -6.39
C LEU A 189 -1.52 13.81 -4.98
N VAL A 190 -2.32 14.05 -3.94
CA VAL A 190 -1.94 13.79 -2.54
C VAL A 190 -1.59 12.31 -2.33
N LEU A 191 -2.40 11.40 -2.87
CA LEU A 191 -2.16 9.95 -2.78
C LEU A 191 -0.88 9.53 -3.49
N TYR A 192 -0.63 10.01 -4.72
CA TYR A 192 0.63 9.73 -5.43
C TYR A 192 1.85 10.23 -4.66
N ASN A 193 1.75 11.42 -4.07
CA ASN A 193 2.82 11.97 -3.26
C ASN A 193 3.08 11.07 -2.03
N ASN A 194 2.03 10.69 -1.29
CA ASN A 194 2.16 9.80 -0.13
C ASN A 194 2.71 8.41 -0.49
N MET A 195 2.25 7.82 -1.60
CA MET A 195 2.80 6.58 -2.14
C MET A 195 4.28 6.71 -2.48
N ALA A 196 4.70 7.83 -3.08
CA ALA A 196 6.10 8.10 -3.40
C ALA A 196 6.97 8.15 -2.13
N GLY A 197 6.44 8.74 -1.06
CA GLY A 197 7.07 8.72 0.27
C GLY A 197 7.25 7.31 0.82
N CYS A 198 6.23 6.45 0.69
CA CYS A 198 6.34 5.04 1.12
C CYS A 198 7.40 4.29 0.31
N GLN A 199 7.42 4.47 -1.01
CA GLN A 199 8.39 3.81 -1.89
C GLN A 199 9.82 4.31 -1.65
N LEU A 200 9.99 5.59 -1.33
CA LEU A 200 11.29 6.17 -1.01
C LEU A 200 11.88 5.53 0.26
N ASN A 201 11.07 5.38 1.31
CA ASN A 201 11.47 4.70 2.55
C ASN A 201 11.79 3.21 2.32
N ARG A 202 11.13 2.59 1.34
CA ARG A 202 11.41 1.21 0.90
C ARG A 202 12.57 1.08 -0.08
N LYS A 203 13.27 2.18 -0.41
CA LYS A 203 14.39 2.22 -1.38
C LYS A 203 13.99 1.84 -2.82
N ASN A 204 12.70 1.92 -3.14
CA ASN A 204 12.17 1.65 -4.47
C ASN A 204 12.22 2.92 -5.33
N TYR A 205 13.44 3.36 -5.65
CA TYR A 205 13.71 4.70 -6.20
C TYR A 205 13.04 4.96 -7.56
N GLU A 206 13.00 3.96 -8.45
CA GLU A 206 12.34 4.09 -9.76
C GLU A 206 10.84 4.37 -9.63
N TYR A 207 10.16 3.65 -8.72
CA TYR A 207 8.74 3.88 -8.44
C TYR A 207 8.51 5.24 -7.80
N THR A 208 9.41 5.71 -6.92
CA THR A 208 9.35 7.07 -6.38
C THR A 208 9.43 8.11 -7.50
N ILE A 209 10.37 7.97 -8.44
CA ILE A 209 10.53 8.90 -9.57
C ILE A 209 9.26 8.94 -10.44
N SER A 210 8.71 7.77 -10.77
CA SER A 210 7.48 7.68 -11.56
C SER A 210 6.29 8.38 -10.87
N LEU A 211 6.06 8.10 -9.59
CA LEU A 211 4.97 8.70 -8.81
C LEU A 211 5.16 10.22 -8.64
N CYS A 212 6.36 10.68 -8.30
CA CYS A 212 6.64 12.11 -8.17
C CYS A 212 6.52 12.84 -9.50
N SER A 213 6.92 12.24 -10.62
CA SER A 213 6.79 12.85 -11.94
C SER A 213 5.33 13.05 -12.34
N LYS A 214 4.44 12.11 -11.97
CA LYS A 214 2.98 12.30 -12.14
C LYS A 214 2.48 13.52 -11.35
N VAL A 215 2.90 13.67 -10.10
CA VAL A 215 2.54 14.85 -9.28
C VAL A 215 3.07 16.13 -9.92
N LEU A 216 4.35 16.17 -10.29
CA LEU A 216 5.01 17.36 -10.84
C LEU A 216 4.51 17.77 -12.23
N SER A 217 3.90 16.84 -12.98
CA SER A 217 3.22 17.15 -14.25
C SER A 217 1.98 18.03 -14.06
N LYS A 218 1.40 18.05 -12.86
CA LYS A 218 0.23 18.87 -12.50
C LYS A 218 0.59 19.98 -11.53
N GLU A 219 1.45 19.70 -10.56
CA GLU A 219 1.93 20.64 -9.55
C GLU A 219 3.45 20.77 -9.64
N SER A 220 3.95 21.55 -10.60
CA SER A 220 5.39 21.70 -10.85
C SER A 220 6.19 22.17 -9.62
N ASN A 221 5.53 22.90 -8.72
CA ASN A 221 6.13 23.48 -7.52
C ASN A 221 5.83 22.66 -6.25
N ASN A 222 5.41 21.39 -6.37
CA ASN A 222 5.20 20.55 -5.20
C ASN A 222 6.53 20.18 -4.52
N VAL A 223 6.85 20.87 -3.43
CA VAL A 223 8.14 20.74 -2.72
C VAL A 223 8.41 19.30 -2.27
N LYS A 224 7.39 18.60 -1.76
CA LYS A 224 7.53 17.19 -1.31
C LYS A 224 7.87 16.28 -2.48
N ALA A 225 7.25 16.46 -3.65
CA ALA A 225 7.51 15.66 -4.83
C ALA A 225 8.89 15.97 -5.43
N LEU A 226 9.28 17.25 -5.52
CA LEU A 226 10.62 17.67 -5.95
C LEU A 226 11.71 17.05 -5.04
N TYR A 227 11.55 17.19 -3.73
CA TYR A 227 12.48 16.61 -2.77
C TYR A 227 12.59 15.09 -2.90
N ARG A 228 11.45 14.38 -2.93
CA ARG A 228 11.43 12.92 -3.02
C ARG A 228 12.03 12.41 -4.33
N ARG A 229 11.73 13.06 -5.47
CA ARG A 229 12.28 12.71 -6.79
C ARG A 229 13.78 12.99 -6.86
N GLY A 230 14.22 14.15 -6.37
CA GLY A 230 15.63 14.52 -6.33
C GLY A 230 16.46 13.57 -5.47
N VAL A 231 15.96 13.18 -4.28
CA VAL A 231 16.62 12.16 -3.45
C VAL A 231 16.66 10.81 -4.15
N ALA A 232 15.58 10.38 -4.82
CA ALA A 232 15.55 9.12 -5.55
C ALA A 232 16.57 9.08 -6.71
N HIS A 233 16.64 10.14 -7.54
CA HIS A 233 17.65 10.28 -8.58
C HIS A 233 19.08 10.23 -8.01
N GLY A 234 19.31 10.96 -6.90
CA GLY A 234 20.62 10.98 -6.25
C GLY A 234 21.04 9.61 -5.72
N ARG A 235 20.09 8.80 -5.23
CA ARG A 235 20.33 7.41 -4.80
C ARG A 235 20.63 6.47 -5.96
N LEU A 236 20.04 6.72 -7.12
CA LEU A 236 20.35 6.01 -8.38
C LEU A 236 21.61 6.55 -9.09
N LYS A 237 22.32 7.51 -8.47
CA LYS A 237 23.50 8.19 -9.02
C LYS A 237 23.24 9.03 -10.27
N ASP A 238 21.98 9.35 -10.56
CA ASP A 238 21.57 10.29 -11.61
C ASP A 238 21.64 11.73 -11.06
N LEU A 239 22.87 12.20 -10.82
CA LEU A 239 23.13 13.47 -10.14
C LEU A 239 22.68 14.68 -10.97
N GLU A 240 22.72 14.57 -12.30
CA GLU A 240 22.31 15.61 -13.23
C GLU A 240 20.82 15.94 -13.12
N LYS A 241 19.97 14.94 -12.82
CA LYS A 241 18.54 15.16 -12.56
C LYS A 241 18.25 15.47 -11.08
N ALA A 242 19.04 14.92 -10.16
CA ALA A 242 18.84 15.12 -8.72
C ALA A 242 19.02 16.58 -8.28
N VAL A 243 20.10 17.22 -8.74
CA VAL A 243 20.49 18.56 -8.29
C VAL A 243 19.47 19.64 -8.68
N PRO A 244 18.96 19.70 -9.93
CA PRO A 244 17.91 20.66 -10.31
C PRO A 244 16.63 20.52 -9.48
N ASP A 245 16.16 19.29 -9.23
CA ASP A 245 14.96 19.04 -8.43
C ASP A 245 15.13 19.56 -7.00
N LEU A 246 16.27 19.27 -6.37
CA LEU A 246 16.56 19.72 -5.01
C LEU A 246 16.81 21.23 -4.94
N LYS A 247 17.43 21.82 -5.96
CA LYS A 247 17.62 23.28 -6.07
C LYS A 247 16.26 24.00 -6.13
N ASN A 248 15.35 23.49 -6.96
CA ASN A 248 13.99 24.03 -7.06
C ASN A 248 13.25 23.89 -5.72
N ALA A 249 13.40 22.75 -5.03
CA ALA A 249 12.81 22.56 -3.71
C ALA A 249 13.36 23.55 -2.66
N ILE A 250 14.67 23.88 -2.69
CA ILE A 250 15.28 24.89 -1.80
C ILE A 250 14.76 26.29 -2.09
N ASN A 251 14.58 26.64 -3.35
CA ASN A 251 14.07 27.95 -3.72
C ASN A 251 12.64 28.17 -3.18
N LEU A 252 11.85 27.11 -3.11
CA LEU A 252 10.48 27.13 -2.59
C LEU A 252 10.43 27.08 -1.06
N GLU A 253 11.31 26.29 -0.41
CA GLU A 253 11.42 26.20 1.05
C GLU A 253 12.87 26.45 1.52
N PRO A 254 13.32 27.71 1.55
CA PRO A 254 14.71 28.05 1.87
C PRO A 254 15.07 27.83 3.34
N HIS A 255 14.11 27.55 4.23
CA HIS A 255 14.36 27.25 5.63
C HIS A 255 14.39 25.75 5.94
N ASN A 256 14.10 24.90 4.95
CA ASN A 256 14.09 23.45 5.14
C ASN A 256 15.51 22.88 5.10
N GLN A 257 16.05 22.61 6.29
CA GLN A 257 17.43 22.15 6.46
C GLN A 257 17.68 20.79 5.80
N THR A 258 16.71 19.88 5.84
CA THR A 258 16.82 18.55 5.24
C THR A 258 17.02 18.63 3.71
N ILE A 259 16.32 19.54 3.04
CA ILE A 259 16.48 19.72 1.58
C ILE A 259 17.87 20.29 1.27
N LYS A 260 18.34 21.27 2.06
CA LYS A 260 19.69 21.85 1.93
C LYS A 260 20.79 20.81 2.07
N GLU A 261 20.68 19.94 3.07
CA GLU A 261 21.65 18.87 3.31
C GLU A 261 21.71 17.89 2.12
N GLN A 262 20.55 17.45 1.62
CA GLN A 262 20.51 16.55 0.46
C GLN A 262 21.04 17.23 -0.80
N TYR A 263 20.69 18.49 -1.04
CA TYR A 263 21.22 19.26 -2.17
C TYR A 263 22.74 19.39 -2.09
N LEU A 264 23.29 19.82 -0.96
CA LEU A 264 24.74 19.99 -0.79
C LEU A 264 25.48 18.67 -1.02
N LEU A 265 24.94 17.57 -0.49
CA LEU A 265 25.49 16.23 -0.68
C LEU A 265 25.58 15.84 -2.15
N TYR A 266 24.48 15.96 -2.91
CA TYR A 266 24.47 15.56 -4.32
C TYR A 266 25.17 16.55 -5.24
N ASN A 267 25.11 17.85 -4.93
CA ASN A 267 25.82 18.89 -5.68
C ASN A 267 27.33 18.75 -5.56
N THR A 268 27.85 18.46 -4.36
CA THR A 268 29.29 18.20 -4.16
C THR A 268 29.73 16.98 -4.97
N LYS A 269 28.96 15.88 -4.93
CA LYS A 269 29.24 14.70 -5.74
C LYS A 269 29.22 14.97 -7.25
N LEU A 270 28.31 15.83 -7.72
CA LEU A 270 28.23 16.22 -9.13
C LEU A 270 29.46 17.03 -9.53
N GLN A 271 29.89 17.98 -8.70
CA GLN A 271 31.10 18.77 -8.93
C GLN A 271 32.36 17.90 -8.96
N GLU A 272 32.50 16.94 -8.03
CA GLU A 272 33.61 15.98 -8.03
C GLU A 272 33.61 15.11 -9.29
N ALA A 273 32.44 14.65 -9.76
CA ALA A 273 32.32 13.86 -10.97
C ALA A 273 32.74 14.68 -12.21
N ASN A 274 32.26 15.91 -12.31
CA ASN A 274 32.61 16.83 -13.40
C ASN A 274 34.11 17.15 -13.40
N GLN A 275 34.70 17.41 -12.23
CA GLN A 275 36.13 17.70 -12.13
C GLN A 275 37.00 16.48 -12.49
N LYS A 276 36.58 15.27 -12.12
CA LYS A 276 37.23 14.02 -12.55
C LYS A 276 37.16 13.86 -14.07
N PHE A 277 35.99 14.13 -14.65
CA PHE A 277 35.79 14.08 -16.10
C PHE A 277 36.68 15.11 -16.83
N GLU A 278 36.71 16.36 -16.39
CA GLU A 278 37.59 17.39 -16.95
C GLU A 278 39.06 17.00 -16.89
N ASN A 279 39.52 16.47 -15.75
CA ASN A 279 40.90 16.03 -15.58
C ASN A 279 41.24 14.84 -16.51
N MET A 280 40.30 13.92 -16.72
CA MET A 280 40.43 12.82 -17.66
C MET A 280 40.55 13.34 -19.11
N VAL A 281 39.66 14.25 -19.50
CA VAL A 281 39.68 14.89 -20.82
C VAL A 281 41.02 15.61 -21.05
N LYS A 282 41.49 16.41 -20.09
CA LYS A 282 42.80 17.09 -20.18
C LYS A 282 43.98 16.14 -20.35
N ARG A 283 43.92 14.91 -19.80
CA ARG A 283 44.95 13.89 -20.00
C ARG A 283 44.86 13.24 -21.38
N MET A 284 43.66 13.03 -21.91
CA MET A 284 43.44 12.43 -23.23
C MET A 284 43.89 13.34 -24.39
N PHE A 285 43.74 14.66 -24.24
CA PHE A 285 44.07 15.63 -25.30
C PHE A 285 45.44 16.31 -25.13
N LYS A 286 46.25 15.89 -24.14
CA LYS A 286 47.68 16.23 -24.08
C LYS A 286 48.48 15.24 -24.94
N THR A 287 48.48 15.48 -26.24
CA THR A 287 49.45 15.01 -27.25
C THR A 287 50.04 16.23 -27.92
#